data_AF-A0A1W9Q843-F1
#
_entry.id   AF-A0A1W9Q843-F1
#
_cell.length_a   1.000
_cell.length_b   1.000
_cell.length_c   1.000
_cell.angle_alpha   90.00
_cell.angle_beta   90.00
_cell.angle_gamma   90.00
#
_symmetry.space_group_name_H-M   'P 1'
#
loop_
_entity.id
_entity.type
_entity.pdbx_description
1 polymer ?
#
loop_
_entity_poly.entity_id
_entity_poly.type
_entity_poly.pdbx_seq_one_letter_code
_entity_poly.pdbx_strand_id
1 'polypeptide(L)'
;MLGCLASVALLSVACSEAATTDDSTGTGGAPVAAGGAPAASGGAPVTGTGGDAPGAGGAAAACDIPALISLKCGTAICHGTATDPTADLPGNVNLLAPGVESRLYNVDAKYENISSGNLDCPTTPEKLIVPGNLQGSLMYTKVNGGHACGSKMPNVGTMNEEQIACYNDWLAGLVANPPQ
;
A
#
# COMPACT_ATOMS: atom_id res chain seq x y z
N MET A 1 55.70 1.05 24.76
CA MET A 1 54.70 2.11 24.45
C MET A 1 53.34 1.43 24.40
N LEU A 2 52.54 1.51 25.46
CA LEU A 2 51.45 2.50 25.61
C LEU A 2 50.39 2.26 24.50
N GLY A 3 49.23 1.65 24.70
CA GLY A 3 48.28 1.75 25.81
C GLY A 3 47.13 2.66 25.38
N CYS A 4 45.91 2.11 25.15
CA CYS A 4 44.66 2.83 25.39
C CYS A 4 43.48 1.85 25.49
N LEU A 5 42.94 1.74 26.71
CA LEU A 5 41.61 1.24 27.05
C LEU A 5 40.59 2.36 26.85
N ALA A 6 39.35 2.02 26.44
CA ALA A 6 38.06 2.57 26.91
C ALA A 6 36.94 2.01 26.01
N SER A 7 36.10 1.10 26.51
CA SER A 7 34.82 1.37 27.20
C SER A 7 33.68 1.75 26.24
N VAL A 8 32.89 0.76 25.82
CA VAL A 8 31.55 0.98 25.24
C VAL A 8 30.53 0.85 26.36
N ALA A 9 29.96 1.99 26.74
CA ALA A 9 28.92 2.08 27.76
C ALA A 9 27.58 1.55 27.22
N LEU A 10 26.95 0.72 28.03
CA LEU A 10 25.54 0.36 27.95
C LEU A 10 24.69 1.63 28.12
N LEU A 11 23.81 1.92 27.17
CA LEU A 11 22.71 2.86 27.37
C LEU A 11 21.38 2.14 27.15
N SER A 12 20.80 1.72 28.27
CA SER A 12 19.42 1.28 28.40
C SER A 12 18.49 2.46 28.13
N VAL A 13 17.70 2.41 27.06
CA VAL A 13 16.56 3.32 26.89
C VAL A 13 15.43 2.82 27.79
N ALA A 14 15.09 3.64 28.79
CA ALA A 14 13.95 3.46 29.65
C ALA A 14 12.67 3.94 28.94
N CYS A 15 11.63 3.11 28.95
CA CYS A 15 10.24 3.56 28.81
C CYS A 15 9.93 4.56 29.95
N SER A 16 9.39 5.72 29.62
CA SER A 16 8.74 6.60 30.59
C SER A 16 7.30 6.80 30.18
N GLU A 17 6.42 6.30 31.03
CA GLU A 17 4.99 6.53 31.03
C GLU A 17 4.72 7.97 31.46
N ALA A 18 3.77 8.63 30.81
CA ALA A 18 3.19 9.88 31.28
C ALA A 18 1.68 9.67 31.48
N ALA A 19 1.31 9.44 32.72
CA ALA A 19 -0.06 9.53 33.21
C ALA A 19 -0.29 10.96 33.74
N THR A 20 -1.35 11.63 33.30
CA THR A 20 -2.12 12.60 34.11
C THR A 20 -3.56 12.67 33.56
N THR A 21 -4.52 12.09 34.31
CA THR A 21 -5.60 12.76 35.08
C THR A 21 -6.90 13.00 34.30
N ASP A 22 -7.87 12.17 34.67
CA ASP A 22 -9.32 12.28 34.52
C ASP A 22 -9.85 13.47 35.34
N ASP A 23 -10.74 14.28 34.78
CA ASP A 23 -11.67 15.13 35.54
C ASP A 23 -13.04 15.13 34.85
N SER A 24 -14.01 14.55 35.54
CA SER A 24 -15.43 14.54 35.18
C SER A 24 -16.21 15.38 36.18
N THR A 25 -17.01 16.34 35.69
CA THR A 25 -18.35 16.76 36.16
C THR A 25 -18.74 18.06 35.41
N GLY A 26 -19.95 18.36 34.95
CA GLY A 26 -21.26 17.70 34.95
C GLY A 26 -22.35 18.71 34.52
N THR A 27 -23.32 18.24 33.73
CA THR A 27 -24.74 18.65 33.61
C THR A 27 -25.17 20.08 33.25
N GLY A 28 -25.98 20.19 32.17
CA GLY A 28 -27.10 21.15 32.11
C GLY A 28 -27.60 21.55 30.70
N GLY A 29 -28.77 21.04 30.28
CA GLY A 29 -29.70 21.75 29.38
C GLY A 29 -29.92 21.20 27.96
N ALA A 30 -31.11 20.63 27.71
CA ALA A 30 -31.72 20.40 26.40
C ALA A 30 -32.92 21.37 26.21
N PRO A 31 -33.74 21.35 25.13
CA PRO A 31 -33.56 20.90 23.74
C PRO A 31 -34.01 21.98 22.70
N VAL A 32 -33.61 21.89 21.43
CA VAL A 32 -34.41 22.43 20.29
C VAL A 32 -34.29 21.54 19.06
N ALA A 33 -35.39 21.48 18.31
CA ALA A 33 -35.77 20.41 17.39
C ALA A 33 -35.44 20.66 15.91
N ALA A 34 -35.54 19.56 15.15
CA ALA A 34 -36.06 19.41 13.79
C ALA A 34 -35.22 19.86 12.56
N GLY A 35 -34.86 18.86 11.75
CA GLY A 35 -35.12 18.83 10.30
C GLY A 35 -34.04 19.35 9.34
N GLY A 36 -33.58 18.50 8.42
CA GLY A 36 -32.86 18.92 7.19
C GLY A 36 -31.90 17.87 6.62
N ALA A 37 -32.10 17.49 5.36
CA ALA A 37 -31.40 16.46 4.58
C ALA A 37 -29.93 16.84 4.21
N PRO A 38 -29.13 15.98 3.52
CA PRO A 38 -27.68 16.01 3.55
C PRO A 38 -27.09 17.13 2.65
N ALA A 39 -26.08 17.82 3.15
CA ALA A 39 -25.29 18.75 2.36
C ALA A 39 -24.13 18.01 1.69
N ALA A 40 -24.12 18.07 0.35
CA ALA A 40 -22.93 17.83 -0.45
C ALA A 40 -21.93 18.98 -0.23
N SER A 41 -20.67 18.64 0.03
CA SER A 41 -19.51 19.53 -0.06
C SER A 41 -18.37 18.64 -0.53
N GLY A 42 -17.90 18.75 -1.77
CA GLY A 42 -17.23 19.95 -2.25
C GLY A 42 -15.74 19.76 -2.00
N GLY A 43 -15.10 18.91 -2.82
CA GLY A 43 -13.66 18.69 -2.76
C GLY A 43 -12.93 20.00 -3.08
N ALA A 44 -12.11 20.45 -2.15
CA ALA A 44 -11.20 21.56 -2.40
C ALA A 44 -10.07 21.10 -3.35
N PRO A 45 -9.65 21.92 -4.33
CA PRO A 45 -8.50 21.59 -5.16
C PRO A 45 -7.23 21.87 -4.35
N VAL A 46 -6.46 20.82 -4.03
CA VAL A 46 -5.09 21.02 -3.53
C VAL A 46 -4.17 21.30 -4.69
N THR A 47 -3.67 22.53 -4.72
CA THR A 47 -2.70 23.07 -5.65
C THR A 47 -1.41 22.24 -5.58
N GLY A 48 -1.01 21.67 -6.73
CA GLY A 48 0.28 20.99 -6.86
C GLY A 48 1.43 21.99 -6.91
N THR A 49 2.47 21.70 -6.13
CA THR A 49 3.85 22.14 -6.41
C THR A 49 4.72 20.89 -6.38
N GLY A 50 5.38 20.65 -7.51
CA GLY A 50 6.02 19.39 -7.82
C GLY A 50 7.33 19.11 -7.09
N GLY A 51 7.72 17.84 -7.18
CA GLY A 51 9.08 17.34 -7.33
C GLY A 51 9.97 17.32 -6.09
N ASP A 52 10.21 16.11 -5.56
CA ASP A 52 11.53 15.72 -5.03
C ASP A 52 11.68 14.18 -5.05
N ALA A 53 12.91 13.74 -5.32
CA ALA A 53 13.34 12.36 -5.55
C ALA A 53 13.16 11.44 -4.31
N PRO A 54 13.21 10.10 -4.46
CA PRO A 54 12.81 9.18 -3.39
C PRO A 54 13.90 9.05 -2.33
N GLY A 55 13.61 9.55 -1.13
CA GLY A 55 14.49 9.44 0.03
C GLY A 55 13.71 9.33 1.33
N ALA A 56 13.91 8.21 2.03
CA ALA A 56 13.60 7.95 3.44
C ALA A 56 12.12 8.09 3.92
N GLY A 57 11.40 6.97 3.93
CA GLY A 57 10.57 6.57 5.07
C GLY A 57 9.42 7.48 5.50
N GLY A 58 8.85 8.30 4.62
CA GLY A 58 7.59 8.99 4.90
C GLY A 58 6.42 7.99 4.94
N ALA A 59 5.50 8.13 5.90
CA ALA A 59 4.25 7.38 5.88
C ALA A 59 3.37 7.94 4.76
N ALA A 60 2.97 7.09 3.81
CA ALA A 60 1.92 7.46 2.87
C ALA A 60 0.60 7.65 3.64
N ALA A 61 -0.13 8.72 3.34
CA ALA A 61 -1.51 8.84 3.78
C ALA A 61 -2.29 7.60 3.32
N ALA A 62 -3.24 7.13 4.12
CA ALA A 62 -3.80 5.79 3.91
C ALA A 62 -4.41 5.59 2.52
N CYS A 63 -5.04 6.63 1.96
CA CYS A 63 -5.68 6.61 0.64
C CYS A 63 -4.90 7.34 -0.47
N ASP A 64 -3.63 7.70 -0.24
CA ASP A 64 -2.76 8.15 -1.34
C ASP A 64 -2.20 6.93 -2.07
N ILE A 65 -2.97 6.38 -3.01
CA ILE A 65 -2.61 5.16 -3.72
C ILE A 65 -1.27 5.26 -4.47
N PRO A 66 -0.99 6.33 -5.24
CA PRO A 66 0.33 6.49 -5.85
C PRO A 66 1.48 6.47 -4.83
N ALA A 67 1.35 7.18 -3.70
CA ALA A 67 2.39 7.17 -2.66
C ALA A 67 2.51 5.81 -1.97
N LEU A 68 1.38 5.17 -1.68
CA LEU A 68 1.31 3.85 -1.05
C LEU A 68 1.94 2.77 -1.93
N ILE A 69 1.61 2.76 -3.23
CA ILE A 69 2.23 1.89 -4.24
C ILE A 69 3.73 2.15 -4.27
N SER A 70 4.16 3.41 -4.36
CA SER A 70 5.58 3.75 -4.44
C SER A 70 6.38 3.31 -3.21
N LEU A 71 5.79 3.45 -2.03
CA LEU A 71 6.46 3.15 -0.77
C LEU A 71 6.50 1.66 -0.46
N LYS A 72 5.44 0.90 -0.81
CA LYS A 72 5.25 -0.48 -0.36
C LYS A 72 5.50 -1.53 -1.44
N CYS A 73 5.33 -1.17 -2.71
CA CYS A 73 5.34 -2.13 -3.82
C CYS A 73 6.38 -1.75 -4.88
N GLY A 74 6.35 -0.49 -5.31
CA GLY A 74 7.07 0.09 -6.44
C GLY A 74 8.54 0.41 -6.17
N THR A 75 9.22 -0.29 -5.27
CA THR A 75 10.67 -0.08 -5.12
C THR A 75 11.42 -0.64 -6.33
N ALA A 76 12.59 -0.07 -6.65
CA ALA A 76 13.45 -0.46 -7.78
C ALA A 76 13.79 -1.96 -7.82
N ILE A 77 13.75 -2.63 -6.68
CA ILE A 77 14.10 -4.05 -6.53
C ILE A 77 12.89 -4.96 -6.79
N CYS A 78 11.67 -4.48 -6.52
CA CYS A 78 10.49 -5.34 -6.49
C CYS A 78 9.56 -5.11 -7.67
N HIS A 79 8.93 -3.93 -7.76
CA HIS A 79 7.90 -3.67 -8.76
C HIS A 79 7.88 -2.22 -9.24
N GLY A 80 9.01 -1.50 -9.28
CA GLY A 80 8.94 -0.13 -9.76
C GLY A 80 10.20 0.44 -10.38
N THR A 81 10.08 0.88 -11.64
CA THR A 81 10.94 1.93 -12.18
C THR A 81 10.06 2.96 -12.86
N ALA A 82 10.26 4.24 -12.56
CA ALA A 82 9.40 5.29 -13.09
C ALA A 82 9.64 5.56 -14.59
N THR A 83 10.79 5.15 -15.13
CA THR A 83 11.27 5.61 -16.45
C THR A 83 11.08 4.62 -17.58
N ASP A 84 10.84 3.34 -17.28
CA ASP A 84 10.73 2.28 -18.27
C ASP A 84 9.53 1.37 -18.00
N PRO A 85 8.40 1.53 -18.71
CA PRO A 85 7.22 0.68 -18.54
C PRO A 85 7.44 -0.77 -18.98
N THR A 86 8.52 -1.06 -19.71
CA THR A 86 8.88 -2.38 -20.24
C THR A 86 9.96 -3.08 -19.43
N ALA A 87 10.41 -2.47 -18.32
CA ALA A 87 11.43 -3.03 -17.47
C ALA A 87 11.06 -4.43 -16.97
N ASP A 88 12.01 -5.34 -17.07
CA ASP A 88 11.88 -6.71 -16.61
C ASP A 88 11.99 -6.76 -15.09
N LEU A 89 10.83 -6.73 -14.43
CA LEU A 89 10.69 -6.73 -12.98
C LEU A 89 9.95 -7.99 -12.53
N PRO A 90 10.16 -8.45 -11.28
CA PRO A 90 9.41 -9.57 -10.71
C PRO A 90 7.91 -9.53 -11.03
N GLY A 91 7.39 -10.65 -11.51
CA GLY A 91 5.98 -10.79 -11.90
C GLY A 91 5.61 -10.07 -13.20
N ASN A 92 6.56 -9.45 -13.91
CA ASN A 92 6.35 -8.55 -15.04
C ASN A 92 5.42 -7.38 -14.69
N VAL A 93 5.56 -6.89 -13.46
CA VAL A 93 4.76 -5.80 -12.91
C VAL A 93 5.67 -4.63 -12.58
N ASN A 94 5.51 -3.55 -13.34
CA ASN A 94 6.06 -2.24 -13.00
C ASN A 94 4.91 -1.31 -12.56
N LEU A 95 4.88 -0.92 -11.29
CA LEU A 95 3.82 -0.12 -10.69
C LEU A 95 4.11 1.39 -10.71
N LEU A 96 5.31 1.81 -11.12
CA LEU A 96 5.71 3.23 -11.12
C LEU A 96 5.70 3.88 -12.49
N ALA A 97 5.90 3.11 -13.55
CA ALA A 97 5.87 3.70 -14.89
C ALA A 97 4.45 4.13 -15.28
N PRO A 98 4.29 5.21 -16.08
CA PRO A 98 3.00 5.68 -16.57
C PRO A 98 2.14 4.57 -17.22
N GLY A 99 0.82 4.75 -17.18
CA GLY A 99 -0.15 3.80 -17.75
C GLY A 99 -0.15 2.45 -17.01
N VAL A 100 0.08 2.45 -15.69
CA VAL A 100 0.14 1.23 -14.89
C VAL A 100 -1.18 0.46 -14.93
N GLU A 101 -2.32 1.15 -14.87
CA GLU A 101 -3.64 0.56 -14.84
C GLU A 101 -3.87 -0.33 -16.07
N SER A 102 -3.56 0.17 -17.28
CA SER A 102 -3.70 -0.58 -18.53
C SER A 102 -2.73 -1.77 -18.63
N ARG A 103 -1.59 -1.72 -17.93
CA ARG A 103 -0.62 -2.83 -17.86
C ARG A 103 -0.99 -3.89 -16.82
N LEU A 104 -1.95 -3.61 -15.95
CA LEU A 104 -2.49 -4.56 -14.97
C LEU A 104 -3.83 -5.16 -15.42
N TYR A 105 -4.65 -4.37 -16.11
CA TYR A 105 -6.02 -4.77 -16.45
C TYR A 105 -6.09 -5.88 -17.49
N ASN A 106 -6.67 -7.04 -17.11
CA ASN A 106 -6.82 -8.22 -17.98
C ASN A 106 -5.48 -8.78 -18.55
N VAL A 107 -4.37 -8.47 -17.89
CA VAL A 107 -3.03 -8.95 -18.26
C VAL A 107 -2.70 -10.23 -17.48
N ASP A 108 -2.15 -11.23 -18.17
CA ASP A 108 -1.67 -12.46 -17.53
C ASP A 108 -0.44 -12.18 -16.66
N ALA A 109 -0.42 -12.74 -15.46
CA ALA A 109 0.75 -12.72 -14.60
C ALA A 109 1.88 -13.56 -15.19
N LYS A 110 3.13 -13.15 -14.95
CA LYS A 110 4.30 -13.98 -15.23
C LYS A 110 4.83 -14.61 -13.95
N TYR A 111 5.02 -15.92 -14.00
CA TYR A 111 5.60 -16.70 -12.91
C TYR A 111 7.05 -17.06 -13.25
N GLU A 112 7.97 -16.13 -12.99
CA GLU A 112 9.39 -16.39 -13.22
C GLU A 112 9.98 -17.22 -12.07
N ASN A 113 10.90 -18.14 -12.41
CA ASN A 113 11.63 -18.95 -11.44
C ASN A 113 10.76 -19.85 -10.55
N ILE A 114 9.60 -20.32 -11.05
CA ILE A 114 8.97 -21.50 -10.48
C ILE A 114 9.79 -22.71 -10.91
N SER A 115 10.91 -22.94 -10.22
CA SER A 115 11.53 -24.24 -10.26
C SER A 115 10.47 -25.24 -9.78
N SER A 116 10.48 -26.42 -10.39
CA SER A 116 9.51 -27.51 -10.25
C SER A 116 9.32 -28.07 -8.83
N GLY A 117 9.76 -27.35 -7.79
CA GLY A 117 9.60 -27.68 -6.37
C GLY A 117 8.60 -26.80 -5.59
N ASN A 118 8.03 -25.73 -6.17
CA ASN A 118 6.93 -24.96 -5.55
C ASN A 118 5.58 -25.46 -6.11
N LEU A 119 5.08 -26.56 -5.52
CA LEU A 119 4.01 -27.40 -6.08
C LEU A 119 2.61 -26.76 -6.12
N ASP A 120 2.40 -25.61 -5.46
CA ASP A 120 1.07 -25.00 -5.31
C ASP A 120 0.81 -23.83 -6.26
N CYS A 121 1.76 -23.52 -7.14
CA CYS A 121 1.60 -22.42 -8.07
C CYS A 121 0.77 -22.81 -9.29
N PRO A 122 -0.23 -22.00 -9.71
CA PRO A 122 -1.06 -22.33 -10.85
C PRO A 122 -0.24 -22.55 -12.13
N THR A 123 -0.54 -23.63 -12.84
CA THR A 123 0.08 -23.95 -14.13
C THR A 123 -0.48 -23.09 -15.27
N THR A 124 -1.66 -22.50 -15.06
CA THR A 124 -2.25 -21.52 -15.95
C THR A 124 -2.06 -20.12 -15.35
N PRO A 125 -1.57 -19.13 -16.10
CA PRO A 125 -1.44 -17.77 -15.62
C PRO A 125 -2.79 -17.20 -15.18
N GLU A 126 -2.85 -16.66 -13.96
CA GLU A 126 -3.99 -15.83 -13.54
C GLU A 126 -3.83 -14.41 -14.09
N LYS A 127 -4.94 -13.67 -14.13
CA LYS A 127 -4.89 -12.24 -14.46
C LYS A 127 -4.43 -11.41 -13.25
N LEU A 128 -3.61 -10.40 -13.51
CA LEU A 128 -3.21 -9.40 -12.52
C LEU A 128 -4.45 -8.69 -11.96
N ILE A 129 -5.34 -8.23 -12.85
CA ILE A 129 -6.69 -7.76 -12.53
C ILE A 129 -7.69 -8.47 -13.46
N VAL A 130 -8.70 -9.11 -12.87
CA VAL A 130 -9.80 -9.78 -13.59
C VAL A 130 -10.96 -8.78 -13.76
N PRO A 131 -11.39 -8.47 -15.00
CA PRO A 131 -12.59 -7.67 -15.26
C PRO A 131 -13.81 -8.18 -14.48
N GLY A 132 -14.47 -7.30 -13.72
CA GLY A 132 -15.67 -7.64 -12.94
C GLY A 132 -15.46 -8.59 -11.75
N ASN A 133 -14.22 -9.01 -11.42
CA ASN A 133 -13.96 -9.92 -10.30
C ASN A 133 -12.73 -9.48 -9.47
N LEU A 134 -12.97 -8.74 -8.39
CA LEU A 134 -11.91 -8.28 -7.48
C LEU A 134 -11.23 -9.44 -6.77
N GLN A 135 -12.00 -10.35 -6.17
CA GLN A 135 -11.43 -11.45 -5.36
C GLN A 135 -10.66 -12.47 -6.21
N GLY A 136 -10.99 -12.59 -7.50
CA GLY A 136 -10.25 -13.39 -8.46
C GLY A 136 -9.01 -12.70 -9.05
N SER A 137 -8.79 -11.42 -8.75
CA SER A 137 -7.62 -10.68 -9.24
C SER A 137 -6.38 -11.02 -8.43
N LEU A 138 -5.27 -11.35 -9.11
CA LEU A 138 -4.02 -11.71 -8.43
C LEU A 138 -3.50 -10.58 -7.53
N MET A 139 -3.64 -9.33 -7.95
CA MET A 139 -3.27 -8.15 -7.15
C MET A 139 -3.98 -8.15 -5.78
N TYR A 140 -5.27 -8.47 -5.75
CA TYR A 140 -6.06 -8.54 -4.53
C TYR A 140 -5.59 -9.70 -3.62
N THR A 141 -5.44 -10.90 -4.18
CA THR A 141 -5.12 -12.10 -3.40
C THR A 141 -3.69 -12.08 -2.86
N LYS A 142 -2.75 -11.43 -3.55
CA LYS A 142 -1.39 -11.18 -3.06
C LYS A 142 -1.38 -10.26 -1.85
N VAL A 143 -2.18 -9.18 -1.82
CA VAL A 143 -2.22 -8.25 -0.68
C VAL A 143 -3.02 -8.80 0.50
N ASN A 144 -4.15 -9.45 0.23
CA ASN A 144 -5.06 -9.92 1.28
C ASN A 144 -4.73 -11.33 1.80
N GLY A 145 -3.73 -12.02 1.22
CA GLY A 145 -3.22 -13.29 1.74
C GLY A 145 -4.06 -14.52 1.37
N GLY A 146 -4.44 -14.66 0.10
CA GLY A 146 -5.29 -15.76 -0.39
C GLY A 146 -4.77 -16.48 -1.63
N HIS A 147 -3.56 -16.19 -2.08
CA HIS A 147 -3.01 -16.80 -3.29
C HIS A 147 -2.06 -17.96 -2.97
N ALA A 148 -2.13 -19.02 -3.78
CA ALA A 148 -1.48 -20.29 -3.53
C ALA A 148 0.06 -20.28 -3.72
N CYS A 149 0.59 -19.29 -4.44
CA CYS A 149 2.01 -19.23 -4.79
C CYS A 149 2.72 -17.99 -4.23
N GLY A 150 3.97 -18.15 -3.82
CA GLY A 150 4.82 -17.03 -3.41
C GLY A 150 4.34 -16.32 -2.14
N SER A 151 5.01 -15.23 -1.78
CA SER A 151 4.73 -14.50 -0.54
C SER A 151 3.52 -13.57 -0.66
N LYS A 152 2.81 -13.39 0.46
CA LYS A 152 1.86 -12.29 0.65
C LYS A 152 2.61 -10.96 0.51
N MET A 153 2.02 -10.02 -0.23
CA MET A 153 2.55 -8.68 -0.45
C MET A 153 1.84 -7.64 0.43
N PRO A 154 2.43 -6.45 0.64
CA PRO A 154 3.80 -6.07 0.27
C PRO A 154 4.84 -6.78 1.15
N ASN A 155 6.00 -7.08 0.56
CA ASN A 155 7.18 -7.55 1.30
C ASN A 155 7.98 -6.39 1.94
N VAL A 156 7.67 -5.14 1.57
CA VAL A 156 8.35 -3.95 2.07
C VAL A 156 7.44 -3.24 3.10
N GLY A 157 7.76 -3.48 4.37
CA GLY A 157 6.97 -2.97 5.50
C GLY A 157 5.57 -3.60 5.57
N THR A 158 4.70 -2.99 6.38
CA THR A 158 3.30 -3.42 6.51
C THR A 158 2.36 -2.32 6.02
N MET A 159 1.19 -2.73 5.56
CA MET A 159 0.03 -1.85 5.35
C MET A 159 -0.93 -2.03 6.53
N ASN A 160 -1.45 -0.93 7.06
CA ASN A 160 -2.52 -1.00 8.06
C ASN A 160 -3.88 -1.28 7.39
N GLU A 161 -4.91 -1.50 8.20
CA GLU A 161 -6.26 -1.84 7.71
C GLU A 161 -6.83 -0.78 6.78
N GLU A 162 -6.61 0.50 7.08
CA GLU A 162 -7.08 1.62 6.26
C GLU A 162 -6.38 1.65 4.90
N GLN A 163 -5.07 1.46 4.86
CA GLN A 163 -4.28 1.36 3.62
C GLN A 163 -4.72 0.17 2.76
N ILE A 164 -5.02 -0.98 3.38
CA ILE A 164 -5.54 -2.16 2.69
C ILE A 164 -6.94 -1.86 2.12
N ALA A 165 -7.82 -1.21 2.89
CA ALA A 165 -9.14 -0.81 2.42
C ALA A 165 -9.05 0.15 1.22
N CYS A 166 -8.24 1.21 1.31
CA CYS A 166 -8.05 2.16 0.21
C CYS A 166 -7.48 1.45 -1.05
N TYR A 167 -6.50 0.56 -0.87
CA TYR A 167 -5.96 -0.24 -1.97
C TYR A 167 -7.01 -1.13 -2.63
N ASN A 168 -7.85 -1.79 -1.84
CA ASN A 168 -8.91 -2.65 -2.34
C ASN A 168 -10.00 -1.84 -3.06
N ASP A 169 -10.33 -0.63 -2.58
CA ASP A 169 -11.27 0.29 -3.24
C ASP A 169 -10.73 0.79 -4.59
N TRP A 170 -9.44 1.12 -4.66
CA TRP A 170 -8.79 1.45 -5.93
C TRP A 170 -8.82 0.30 -6.93
N LEU A 171 -8.47 -0.92 -6.49
CA LEU A 171 -8.60 -2.11 -7.33
C LEU A 171 -10.05 -2.36 -7.77
N ALA A 172 -11.02 -2.18 -6.88
CA ALA A 172 -12.45 -2.33 -7.21
C ALA A 172 -12.86 -1.33 -8.31
N GLY A 173 -12.35 -0.10 -8.25
CA GLY A 173 -12.54 0.91 -9.29
C GLY A 173 -12.04 0.45 -10.67
N LEU A 174 -10.84 -0.14 -10.73
CA LEU A 174 -10.26 -0.69 -11.96
C LEU A 174 -11.01 -1.92 -12.47
N VAL A 175 -11.42 -2.81 -11.56
CA VAL A 175 -12.20 -4.01 -11.88
C VAL A 175 -13.53 -3.64 -12.53
N ALA A 176 -14.19 -2.59 -12.02
CA ALA A 176 -15.48 -2.12 -12.51
C ALA A 176 -15.38 -1.25 -13.77
N ASN A 177 -14.29 -0.50 -13.92
CA ASN A 177 -14.11 0.47 -15.01
C ASN A 177 -12.79 0.18 -15.74
N PRO A 178 -12.85 -0.38 -16.96
CA PRO A 178 -11.65 -0.61 -17.76
C PRO A 178 -10.89 0.71 -17.96
N PRO A 179 -9.56 0.73 -17.74
CA PRO A 179 -8.75 1.89 -18.08
C PRO A 179 -8.85 2.17 -19.59
N GLN A 180 -8.98 3.44 -19.95
CA GLN A 180 -9.08 3.90 -21.34
C GLN A 180 -7.72 3.94 -22.02
#